data_AF-A0A2D3W987-F1
#
_entry.id   AF-A0A2D3W987-F1
#
_cell.length_a   1.000
_cell.length_b   1.000
_cell.length_c   1.000
_cell.angle_alpha   90.00
_cell.angle_beta   90.00
_cell.angle_gamma   90.00
#
_symmetry.space_group_name_H-M   'P 1'
#
loop_
_entity.id
_entity.type
_entity.pdbx_description
1 polymer ?
#
loop_
_entity_poly.entity_id
_entity_poly.type
_entity_poly.pdbx_seq_one_letter_code
_entity_poly.pdbx_strand_id
1 'polypeptide(L)'
;MKRLKSFAADCWPIIVLRFSLILSLCVSIGWGEIRLSPSEHYTQEQAQEYCRSFGSSWRQMSIHELFALPSNIPFVEGFSYWSYNRGPSDNTEIGTGSEGDGGIIAMVGYSFFPKERNITLSPPTKKIAAACTDIPEIKPSRNYRLRVEGTEDNSSGLLWHSLDATDKRAKFTFDQAHEKCESLTLHGRAWRVPRLEELYGIVDYEHFRPSVDMRYFGAMMHRYYWSSESLSSAEGYVVGFKLGSVATVNKGETAYLRCVSE
;
A
#
# COMPACT_ATOMS: atom_id res chain seq x y z
N MET A 1 28.28 63.77 56.43
CA MET A 1 27.11 64.25 55.65
C MET A 1 27.14 63.61 54.27
N LYS A 2 25.97 63.24 53.71
CA LYS A 2 25.61 63.06 52.26
C LYS A 2 26.66 62.41 51.31
N ARG A 3 26.36 61.40 50.49
CA ARG A 3 25.16 60.54 50.30
C ARG A 3 25.62 59.35 49.43
N LEU A 4 25.38 58.11 49.84
CA LEU A 4 25.53 56.94 48.95
C LEU A 4 24.42 56.96 47.90
N LYS A 5 24.75 56.76 46.62
CA LYS A 5 23.77 56.56 45.56
C LYS A 5 23.50 55.07 45.37
N SER A 6 22.32 54.65 45.79
CA SER A 6 21.71 53.40 45.34
C SER A 6 21.35 53.51 43.85
N PHE A 7 21.57 52.45 43.09
CA PHE A 7 20.87 52.18 41.84
C PHE A 7 20.29 50.77 41.93
N ALA A 8 19.00 50.64 41.59
CA ALA A 8 18.23 49.43 41.76
C ALA A 8 18.57 48.38 40.68
N ALA A 9 18.34 47.11 41.00
CA ALA A 9 18.33 46.04 40.02
C ALA A 9 16.93 46.00 39.36
N ASP A 10 16.85 46.33 38.08
CA ASP A 10 15.63 46.18 37.29
C ASP A 10 15.44 44.70 36.90
N CYS A 11 14.54 44.01 37.60
CA CYS A 11 14.08 42.68 37.22
C CYS A 11 13.15 42.76 36.00
N TRP A 12 13.63 42.32 34.83
CA TRP A 12 12.73 41.98 33.71
C TRP A 12 12.21 40.54 33.85
N PRO A 13 10.89 40.31 33.65
CA PRO A 13 10.32 38.98 33.73
C PRO A 13 10.75 38.14 32.52
N ILE A 14 11.30 36.95 32.77
CA ILE A 14 11.56 35.95 31.73
C ILE A 14 10.20 35.43 31.24
N ILE A 15 9.76 35.91 30.08
CA ILE A 15 8.61 35.33 29.37
C ILE A 15 9.05 33.98 28.81
N VAL A 16 8.76 32.90 29.54
CA VAL A 16 8.96 31.53 29.07
C VAL A 16 7.88 31.22 28.02
N LEU A 17 8.16 31.60 26.78
CA LEU A 17 7.44 31.10 25.61
C LEU A 17 7.64 29.58 25.55
N ARG A 18 6.62 28.83 25.97
CA ARG A 18 6.53 27.38 25.77
C ARG A 18 6.40 27.08 24.27
N PHE A 19 7.52 27.09 23.55
CA PHE A 19 7.61 26.42 22.26
C PHE A 19 7.45 24.92 22.52
N SER A 20 6.27 24.40 22.17
CA SER A 20 6.03 22.97 22.11
C SER A 20 6.84 22.42 20.94
N LEU A 21 8.07 21.96 21.20
CA LEU A 21 8.86 21.22 20.22
C LEU A 21 8.14 19.91 19.93
N ILE A 22 7.33 19.89 18.88
CA ILE A 22 6.89 18.65 18.25
C ILE A 22 8.14 18.07 17.59
N LEU A 23 8.76 17.10 18.27
CA LEU A 23 9.97 16.44 17.82
C LEU A 23 9.65 15.59 16.59
N SER A 24 9.79 16.18 15.40
CA SER A 24 9.68 15.44 14.14
C SER A 24 10.84 14.45 14.04
N LEU A 25 10.55 13.17 14.23
CA LEU A 25 11.51 12.07 14.12
C LEU A 25 11.95 11.90 12.66
N CYS A 26 12.94 12.70 12.25
CA CYS A 26 13.61 12.55 10.96
C CYS A 26 14.63 11.40 11.06
N VAL A 27 14.29 10.25 10.47
CA VAL A 27 15.22 9.13 10.28
C VAL A 27 15.97 9.37 8.97
N SER A 28 17.15 10.00 9.06
CA SER A 28 18.01 10.27 7.91
C SER A 28 18.84 9.04 7.54
N ILE A 29 18.20 8.07 6.91
CA ILE A 29 18.92 7.14 6.02
C ILE A 29 19.32 7.95 4.78
N GLY A 30 20.55 7.79 4.30
CA GLY A 30 20.99 8.51 3.11
C GLY A 30 20.08 8.20 1.91
N TRP A 31 19.78 9.23 1.11
CA TRP A 31 18.80 9.25 -0.01
C TRP A 31 17.33 9.45 0.42
N GLY A 32 17.04 10.68 0.84
CA GLY A 32 15.68 11.23 0.96
C GLY A 32 15.04 11.12 2.34
N GLU A 33 14.09 12.01 2.61
CA GLU A 33 13.31 12.06 3.84
C GLU A 33 11.88 11.56 3.63
N ILE A 34 11.30 11.01 4.70
CA ILE A 34 9.87 10.70 4.82
C ILE A 34 9.31 11.47 6.01
N ARG A 35 8.16 12.13 5.83
CA ARG A 35 7.45 12.85 6.89
C ARG A 35 5.99 12.40 6.95
N LEU A 36 5.59 11.92 8.11
CA LEU A 36 4.22 11.54 8.43
C LEU A 36 3.52 12.70 9.17
N SER A 37 2.29 13.03 8.79
CA SER A 37 1.56 14.10 9.46
C SER A 37 1.11 13.69 10.88
N PRO A 38 1.17 14.60 11.88
CA PRO A 38 0.82 14.29 13.27
C PRO A 38 -0.70 14.23 13.53
N SER A 39 -1.57 14.32 12.51
CA SER A 39 -3.03 14.21 12.70
C SER A 39 -3.74 13.73 11.44
N GLU A 40 -4.91 13.10 11.60
CA GLU A 40 -5.71 12.54 10.50
C GLU A 40 -6.78 13.50 9.95
N HIS A 41 -6.52 14.80 9.82
CA HIS A 41 -7.56 15.79 9.47
C HIS A 41 -7.65 16.15 7.97
N TYR A 42 -6.89 15.48 7.12
CA TYR A 42 -6.74 15.83 5.69
C TYR A 42 -7.72 15.04 4.81
N THR A 43 -8.39 15.72 3.87
CA THR A 43 -8.85 15.04 2.63
C THR A 43 -7.64 14.64 1.79
N GLN A 44 -7.84 13.87 0.72
CA GLN A 44 -6.72 13.49 -0.15
C GLN A 44 -6.02 14.72 -0.77
N GLU A 45 -6.78 15.72 -1.20
CA GLU A 45 -6.26 16.98 -1.74
C GLU A 45 -5.48 17.78 -0.69
N GLN A 46 -6.03 17.88 0.53
CA GLN A 46 -5.37 18.56 1.64
C GLN A 46 -4.07 17.86 2.07
N ALA A 47 -3.98 16.54 1.91
CA ALA A 47 -2.75 15.79 2.14
C ALA A 47 -1.67 16.11 1.08
N GLN A 48 -2.08 16.28 -0.19
CA GLN A 48 -1.18 16.73 -1.27
C GLN A 48 -0.65 18.15 -1.03
N GLU A 49 -1.53 19.07 -0.61
CA GLU A 49 -1.16 20.44 -0.26
C GLU A 49 -0.24 20.49 0.96
N TYR A 50 -0.53 19.70 1.99
CA TYR A 50 0.33 19.54 3.17
C TYR A 50 1.75 19.10 2.78
N CYS A 51 1.89 18.06 1.95
CA CYS A 51 3.22 17.63 1.51
C CYS A 51 3.96 18.70 0.70
N ARG A 52 3.28 19.39 -0.23
CA ARG A 52 3.89 20.48 -1.02
C ARG A 52 4.32 21.67 -0.15
N SER A 53 3.74 21.86 1.03
CA SER A 53 4.11 22.96 1.94
C SER A 53 5.54 22.87 2.48
N PHE A 54 6.18 21.69 2.41
CA PHE A 54 7.57 21.50 2.82
C PHE A 54 8.61 21.95 1.76
N GLY A 55 8.20 22.17 0.51
CA GLY A 55 9.06 22.63 -0.59
C GLY A 55 8.70 22.02 -1.93
N SER A 56 9.29 22.52 -3.01
CA SER A 56 8.99 22.09 -4.39
C SER A 56 9.46 20.67 -4.73
N SER A 57 10.41 20.10 -3.97
CA SER A 57 10.80 18.69 -4.06
C SER A 57 9.83 17.74 -3.35
N TRP A 58 9.01 18.26 -2.42
CA TRP A 58 8.15 17.44 -1.57
C TRP A 58 6.83 17.09 -2.26
N ARG A 59 6.48 15.81 -2.17
CA ARG A 59 5.25 15.23 -2.71
C ARG A 59 4.64 14.26 -1.72
N GLN A 60 3.40 13.87 -1.99
CA GLN A 60 2.76 12.74 -1.32
C GLN A 60 3.31 11.42 -1.87
N MET A 61 3.43 10.41 -1.02
CA MET A 61 3.89 9.07 -1.40
C MET A 61 2.85 8.32 -2.24
N SER A 62 3.32 7.43 -3.11
CA SER A 62 2.46 6.48 -3.82
C SER A 62 2.02 5.33 -2.89
N ILE A 63 0.99 4.60 -3.29
CA ILE A 63 0.51 3.44 -2.55
C ILE A 63 1.48 2.24 -2.64
N HIS A 64 2.27 2.13 -3.72
CA HIS A 64 3.37 1.16 -3.79
C HIS A 64 4.51 1.55 -2.85
N GLU A 65 4.85 2.83 -2.78
CA GLU A 65 5.90 3.33 -1.87
C GLU A 65 5.51 3.12 -0.42
N LEU A 66 4.27 3.49 -0.04
CA LEU A 66 3.74 3.27 1.32
C LEU A 66 3.76 1.80 1.73
N PHE A 67 3.42 0.89 0.83
CA PHE A 67 3.39 -0.54 1.10
C PHE A 67 4.79 -1.18 1.19
N ALA A 68 5.74 -0.63 0.44
CA ALA A 68 7.15 -1.02 0.45
C ALA A 68 7.94 -0.39 1.60
N LEU A 69 7.31 0.44 2.45
CA LEU A 69 7.98 1.02 3.61
C LEU A 69 8.37 -0.08 4.62
N PRO A 70 9.59 -0.01 5.19
CA PRO A 70 10.04 -0.96 6.19
C PRO A 70 9.25 -0.82 7.50
N SER A 71 9.17 -1.91 8.26
CA SER A 71 8.39 -1.99 9.51
C SER A 71 8.90 -1.10 10.65
N ASN A 72 10.08 -0.47 10.50
CA ASN A 72 10.63 0.48 11.46
C ASN A 72 10.19 1.94 11.21
N ILE A 73 9.39 2.22 10.18
CA ILE A 73 8.79 3.55 10.01
C ILE A 73 7.86 3.85 11.19
N PRO A 74 8.01 5.00 11.89
CA PRO A 74 7.24 5.33 13.08
C PRO A 74 5.84 5.84 12.72
N PHE A 75 5.02 4.96 12.14
CA PHE A 75 3.59 5.22 11.95
C PHE A 75 2.90 5.43 13.29
N VAL A 76 2.01 6.42 13.35
CA VAL A 76 1.20 6.69 14.54
C VAL A 76 0.17 5.58 14.70
N GLU A 77 0.02 5.02 15.90
CA GLU A 77 -0.91 3.93 16.16
C GLU A 77 -2.35 4.34 15.83
N GLY A 78 -3.07 3.45 15.13
CA GLY A 78 -4.45 3.68 14.69
C GLY A 78 -4.60 4.56 13.45
N PHE A 79 -3.55 5.26 13.01
CA PHE A 79 -3.63 6.12 11.83
C PHE A 79 -3.60 5.31 10.54
N SER A 80 -4.37 5.78 9.57
CA SER A 80 -4.24 5.42 8.16
C SER A 80 -3.60 6.57 7.37
N TYR A 81 -3.01 6.28 6.21
CA TYR A 81 -2.25 7.27 5.42
C TYR A 81 -2.76 7.33 3.98
N TRP A 82 -3.10 8.53 3.52
CA TRP A 82 -3.43 8.77 2.11
C TRP A 82 -2.19 8.60 1.24
N SER A 83 -2.33 7.87 0.13
CA SER A 83 -1.41 7.95 -1.01
C SER A 83 -1.84 9.05 -2.01
N TYR A 84 -0.95 9.39 -2.95
CA TYR A 84 -1.32 10.27 -4.07
C TYR A 84 -2.26 9.58 -5.07
N ASN A 85 -2.24 8.23 -5.15
CA ASN A 85 -2.95 7.45 -6.16
C ASN A 85 -4.46 7.69 -6.09
N ARG A 86 -5.08 7.80 -7.26
CA ARG A 86 -6.54 7.95 -7.41
C ARG A 86 -7.11 6.73 -8.12
N GLY A 87 -8.24 6.24 -7.64
CA GLY A 87 -9.03 5.25 -8.35
C GLY A 87 -9.62 5.81 -9.65
N PRO A 88 -10.16 4.95 -10.53
CA PRO A 88 -10.77 5.38 -11.78
C PRO A 88 -12.00 6.24 -11.50
N SER A 89 -12.16 7.33 -12.23
CA SER A 89 -13.40 8.11 -12.27
C SER A 89 -14.31 7.54 -13.36
N ASP A 90 -15.01 6.45 -13.07
CA ASP A 90 -15.93 5.80 -14.01
C ASP A 90 -17.25 5.42 -13.32
N ASN A 91 -18.34 5.38 -14.10
CA ASN A 91 -19.72 5.19 -13.64
C ASN A 91 -20.03 3.72 -13.26
N THR A 92 -19.06 3.01 -12.67
CA THR A 92 -18.95 1.55 -12.69
C THR A 92 -19.04 0.89 -11.31
N GLU A 93 -19.31 -0.42 -11.37
CA GLU A 93 -19.88 -1.34 -10.39
C GLU A 93 -19.15 -1.84 -9.10
N ILE A 94 -19.22 -1.23 -7.88
CA ILE A 94 -18.84 -1.79 -6.54
C ILE A 94 -19.92 -1.57 -5.44
N GLY A 95 -20.19 -2.60 -4.64
CA GLY A 95 -21.04 -2.55 -3.42
C GLY A 95 -20.30 -3.04 -2.18
N THR A 96 -20.85 -2.80 -0.98
CA THR A 96 -20.20 -3.03 0.33
C THR A 96 -20.16 -4.51 0.77
N GLY A 97 -19.93 -5.43 -0.16
CA GLY A 97 -19.85 -6.89 0.09
C GLY A 97 -18.51 -7.47 -0.36
N SER A 98 -18.14 -8.61 0.22
CA SER A 98 -16.83 -9.29 0.02
C SER A 98 -16.45 -9.57 -1.44
N GLU A 99 -17.43 -9.67 -2.34
CA GLU A 99 -17.22 -9.80 -3.80
C GLU A 99 -18.08 -8.82 -4.61
N GLY A 100 -18.32 -7.60 -4.09
CA GLY A 100 -19.32 -6.67 -4.65
C GLY A 100 -19.13 -6.33 -6.13
N ASP A 101 -20.06 -6.78 -6.98
CA ASP A 101 -20.34 -6.24 -8.32
C ASP A 101 -21.72 -5.53 -8.25
N GLY A 102 -21.77 -4.18 -8.38
CA GLY A 102 -22.99 -3.34 -8.26
C GLY A 102 -22.90 -2.18 -7.24
N GLY A 103 -23.20 -0.91 -7.61
CA GLY A 103 -22.92 0.38 -6.91
C GLY A 103 -21.88 1.35 -7.57
N ILE A 104 -22.08 2.67 -7.51
CA ILE A 104 -21.25 3.67 -8.24
C ILE A 104 -19.82 3.86 -7.65
N ILE A 105 -18.76 3.80 -8.47
CA ILE A 105 -17.41 4.31 -8.14
C ILE A 105 -17.44 5.85 -8.12
N ALA A 106 -17.69 6.42 -6.95
CA ALA A 106 -17.20 7.77 -6.67
C ALA A 106 -15.67 7.78 -6.80
N MET A 107 -15.06 8.90 -7.21
CA MET A 107 -13.59 9.03 -7.10
C MET A 107 -13.19 8.69 -5.67
N VAL A 108 -12.20 7.79 -5.54
CA VAL A 108 -11.70 7.27 -4.26
C VAL A 108 -10.19 7.38 -4.25
N GLY A 109 -9.64 7.79 -3.11
CA GLY A 109 -8.21 7.72 -2.86
C GLY A 109 -7.84 6.35 -2.29
N TYR A 110 -6.60 5.92 -2.49
CA TYR A 110 -6.06 4.76 -1.77
C TYR A 110 -5.49 5.19 -0.44
N SER A 111 -5.87 4.47 0.62
CA SER A 111 -5.33 4.63 1.97
C SER A 111 -4.68 3.34 2.46
N PHE A 112 -3.49 3.52 3.05
CA PHE A 112 -2.69 2.46 3.65
C PHE A 112 -2.93 2.40 5.16
N PHE A 113 -3.07 1.19 5.69
CA PHE A 113 -3.30 0.88 7.11
C PHE A 113 -2.09 0.10 7.62
N PRO A 114 -1.11 0.76 8.27
CA PRO A 114 0.19 0.15 8.55
C PRO A 114 0.11 -1.07 9.49
N LYS A 115 -0.79 -1.04 10.47
CA LYS A 115 -0.93 -2.09 11.50
C LYS A 115 -1.33 -3.44 10.92
N GLU A 116 -2.35 -3.45 10.07
CA GLU A 116 -2.84 -4.63 9.36
C GLU A 116 -2.20 -4.79 7.96
N ARG A 117 -1.23 -3.94 7.61
CA ARG A 117 -0.62 -3.84 6.26
C ARG A 117 -1.62 -3.76 5.10
N ASN A 118 -2.83 -3.24 5.34
CA ASN A 118 -3.92 -3.25 4.36
C ASN A 118 -3.90 -2.02 3.44
N ILE A 119 -4.40 -2.20 2.22
CA ILE A 119 -4.67 -1.12 1.25
C ILE A 119 -6.14 -1.16 0.91
N THR A 120 -6.83 -0.05 1.17
CA THR A 120 -8.26 0.09 0.87
C THR A 120 -8.56 1.38 0.12
N LEU A 121 -9.76 1.43 -0.41
CA LEU A 121 -10.32 2.63 -1.02
C LEU A 121 -11.05 3.43 0.05
N SER A 122 -10.81 4.74 0.07
CA SER A 122 -11.50 5.66 0.98
C SER A 122 -12.14 6.81 0.20
N PRO A 123 -13.35 7.26 0.57
CA PRO A 123 -13.95 8.47 0.01
C PRO A 123 -12.99 9.66 0.22
N PRO A 124 -12.75 10.55 -0.77
CA PRO A 124 -11.78 11.65 -0.65
C PRO A 124 -12.11 12.61 0.49
N THR A 125 -13.39 12.71 0.87
CA THR A 125 -13.89 13.49 2.00
C THR A 125 -13.51 12.91 3.37
N LYS A 126 -13.10 11.63 3.44
CA LYS A 126 -12.63 10.99 4.67
C LYS A 126 -11.37 11.70 5.16
N LYS A 127 -11.25 11.79 6.47
CA LYS A 127 -10.14 12.43 7.17
C LYS A 127 -9.13 11.34 7.57
N ILE A 128 -7.91 11.46 7.05
CA ILE A 128 -6.81 10.48 7.12
C ILE A 128 -5.49 11.26 7.23
N ALA A 129 -4.40 10.66 7.72
CA ALA A 129 -3.08 11.30 7.75
C ALA A 129 -2.45 11.41 6.35
N ALA A 130 -1.51 12.35 6.20
CA ALA A 130 -0.66 12.50 5.03
C ALA A 130 0.69 11.81 5.25
N ALA A 131 1.24 11.23 4.20
CA ALA A 131 2.61 10.71 4.15
C ALA A 131 3.35 11.34 2.97
N CYS A 132 4.47 11.99 3.28
CA CYS A 132 5.19 12.86 2.36
C CYS A 132 6.64 12.41 2.21
N THR A 133 7.23 12.66 1.04
CA THR A 133 8.65 12.43 0.77
C THR A 133 9.19 13.48 -0.20
N ASP A 134 10.50 13.74 -0.15
CA ASP A 134 11.25 14.52 -1.16
C ASP A 134 11.96 13.63 -2.20
N ILE A 135 11.89 12.31 -2.05
CA ILE A 135 12.42 11.34 -3.03
C ILE A 135 11.67 11.53 -4.36
N PRO A 136 12.35 11.68 -5.51
CA PRO A 136 11.69 11.70 -6.83
C PRO A 136 10.88 10.43 -7.07
N GLU A 137 9.73 10.52 -7.75
CA GLU A 137 8.90 9.34 -8.00
C GLU A 137 9.61 8.37 -8.97
N ILE A 138 9.89 7.15 -8.49
CA ILE A 138 10.37 6.05 -9.31
C ILE A 138 9.17 5.17 -9.67
N LYS A 139 8.66 5.31 -10.89
CA LYS A 139 7.67 4.37 -11.42
C LYS A 139 8.28 2.95 -11.47
N PRO A 140 7.60 1.90 -10.96
CA PRO A 140 8.07 0.53 -11.08
C PRO A 140 8.32 0.14 -12.53
N SER A 141 9.56 -0.23 -12.86
CA SER A 141 9.89 -0.78 -14.18
C SER A 141 9.33 -2.20 -14.26
N ARG A 142 8.18 -2.36 -14.92
CA ARG A 142 7.56 -3.67 -15.15
C ARG A 142 8.16 -4.29 -16.41
N ASN A 143 8.98 -5.34 -16.25
CA ASN A 143 9.68 -5.99 -17.34
C ASN A 143 9.23 -7.46 -17.47
N TYR A 144 8.04 -7.65 -18.04
CA TYR A 144 7.44 -8.96 -18.24
C TYR A 144 7.78 -9.55 -19.61
N ARG A 145 7.98 -10.87 -19.66
CA ARG A 145 8.24 -11.62 -20.89
C ARG A 145 7.41 -12.89 -20.92
N LEU A 146 6.59 -13.05 -21.97
CA LEU A 146 5.84 -14.28 -22.18
C LEU A 146 6.77 -15.45 -22.54
N ARG A 147 6.42 -16.61 -21.99
CA ARG A 147 7.11 -17.89 -22.12
C ARG A 147 6.08 -18.99 -22.37
N VAL A 148 6.52 -20.19 -22.78
CA VAL A 148 5.61 -21.35 -22.88
C VAL A 148 5.20 -21.81 -21.48
N GLU A 149 6.11 -21.61 -20.53
CA GLU A 149 6.04 -22.04 -19.14
C GLU A 149 5.28 -21.06 -18.22
N GLY A 150 5.03 -19.82 -18.67
CA GLY A 150 4.47 -18.77 -17.82
C GLY A 150 4.72 -17.33 -18.28
N THR A 151 4.60 -16.40 -17.33
CA THR A 151 5.09 -15.02 -17.46
C THR A 151 6.34 -14.86 -16.62
N GLU A 152 7.46 -14.57 -17.27
CA GLU A 152 8.74 -14.25 -16.63
C GLU A 152 8.74 -12.77 -16.25
N ASP A 153 8.87 -12.48 -14.96
CA ASP A 153 9.01 -11.14 -14.41
C ASP A 153 10.50 -10.87 -14.12
N ASN A 154 11.15 -10.16 -15.04
CA ASN A 154 12.58 -9.86 -14.92
C ASN A 154 12.90 -8.85 -13.80
N SER A 155 11.88 -8.22 -13.19
CA SER A 155 12.06 -7.25 -12.10
C SER A 155 12.06 -7.92 -10.72
N SER A 156 11.35 -9.04 -10.56
CA SER A 156 11.39 -9.88 -9.35
C SER A 156 12.25 -11.14 -9.49
N GLY A 157 12.54 -11.57 -10.72
CA GLY A 157 13.20 -12.84 -11.04
C GLY A 157 12.24 -14.05 -11.08
N LEU A 158 10.93 -13.83 -10.92
CA LEU A 158 9.94 -14.90 -10.78
C LEU A 158 9.34 -15.33 -12.12
N LEU A 159 9.08 -16.63 -12.25
CA LEU A 159 8.19 -17.20 -13.27
C LEU A 159 6.79 -17.39 -12.69
N TRP A 160 5.80 -16.69 -13.24
CA TRP A 160 4.39 -16.80 -12.88
C TRP A 160 3.68 -17.86 -13.72
N HIS A 161 2.94 -18.76 -13.08
CA HIS A 161 2.16 -19.79 -13.76
C HIS A 161 1.08 -19.18 -14.68
N SER A 162 0.95 -19.72 -15.89
CA SER A 162 -0.13 -19.36 -16.83
C SER A 162 -1.47 -19.86 -16.33
N LEU A 163 -2.50 -18.98 -16.29
CA LEU A 163 -3.88 -19.42 -16.04
C LEU A 163 -4.50 -19.94 -17.34
N ASP A 164 -4.94 -21.20 -17.33
CA ASP A 164 -5.79 -21.72 -18.40
C ASP A 164 -7.27 -21.33 -18.24
N ALA A 165 -8.12 -21.76 -19.17
CA ALA A 165 -9.55 -21.42 -19.18
C ALA A 165 -10.34 -22.05 -18.02
N THR A 166 -9.82 -23.11 -17.40
CA THR A 166 -10.39 -23.85 -16.28
C THR A 166 -9.93 -23.31 -14.93
N ASP A 167 -8.62 -23.06 -14.78
CA ASP A 167 -7.99 -22.57 -13.54
C ASP A 167 -8.55 -21.21 -13.11
N LYS A 168 -8.88 -20.31 -14.05
CA LYS A 168 -9.37 -18.96 -13.75
C LYS A 168 -10.70 -18.89 -12.96
N ARG A 169 -11.39 -20.02 -12.76
CA ARG A 169 -12.61 -20.11 -11.94
C ARG A 169 -12.41 -20.86 -10.62
N ALA A 170 -11.27 -21.52 -10.44
CA ALA A 170 -10.98 -22.25 -9.22
C ALA A 170 -10.72 -21.29 -8.05
N LYS A 171 -11.33 -21.60 -6.90
CA LYS A 171 -11.04 -20.96 -5.61
C LYS A 171 -10.63 -22.05 -4.62
N PHE A 172 -9.75 -21.71 -3.70
CA PHE A 172 -9.16 -22.62 -2.73
C PHE A 172 -9.22 -21.98 -1.34
N THR A 173 -9.29 -22.77 -0.27
CA THR A 173 -8.95 -22.29 1.07
C THR A 173 -7.46 -21.98 1.16
N PHE A 174 -7.00 -21.31 2.23
CA PHE A 174 -5.58 -20.95 2.38
C PHE A 174 -4.66 -22.18 2.30
N ASP A 175 -4.98 -23.25 3.04
CA ASP A 175 -4.15 -24.45 3.08
C ASP A 175 -4.21 -25.23 1.75
N GLN A 176 -5.39 -25.29 1.11
CA GLN A 176 -5.55 -25.86 -0.23
C GLN A 176 -4.76 -25.09 -1.30
N ALA A 177 -4.61 -23.77 -1.16
CA ALA A 177 -3.83 -22.96 -2.09
C ALA A 177 -2.34 -23.30 -2.03
N HIS A 178 -1.81 -23.52 -0.83
CA HIS A 178 -0.46 -24.02 -0.61
C HIS A 178 -0.26 -25.40 -1.24
N GLU A 179 -1.09 -26.38 -0.86
CA GLU A 179 -1.04 -27.74 -1.42
C GLU A 179 -1.15 -27.74 -2.96
N LYS A 180 -2.03 -26.90 -3.52
CA LYS A 180 -2.25 -26.79 -4.96
C LYS A 180 -1.03 -26.25 -5.71
N CYS A 181 -0.29 -25.28 -5.17
CA CYS A 181 0.95 -24.83 -5.80
C CYS A 181 2.09 -25.83 -5.58
N GLU A 182 2.28 -26.32 -4.37
CA GLU A 182 3.40 -27.22 -4.00
C GLU A 182 3.34 -28.58 -4.72
N SER A 183 2.14 -29.03 -5.13
CA SER A 183 1.93 -30.24 -5.92
C SER A 183 2.14 -30.09 -7.43
N LEU A 184 2.37 -28.87 -7.96
CA LEU A 184 2.66 -28.68 -9.39
C LEU A 184 4.08 -29.16 -9.72
N THR A 185 4.17 -30.11 -10.65
CA THR A 185 5.44 -30.61 -11.22
C THR A 185 5.71 -30.07 -12.64
N LEU A 186 5.05 -28.96 -12.98
CA LEU A 186 5.09 -28.36 -14.32
C LEU A 186 6.49 -27.83 -14.65
N HIS A 187 6.94 -28.13 -15.86
CA HIS A 187 8.25 -27.73 -16.40
C HIS A 187 9.47 -28.15 -15.56
N GLY A 188 9.32 -29.18 -14.71
CA GLY A 188 10.40 -29.64 -13.82
C GLY A 188 10.76 -28.65 -12.70
N ARG A 189 9.86 -27.70 -12.41
CA ARG A 189 10.04 -26.63 -11.43
C ARG A 189 9.29 -26.90 -10.13
N ALA A 190 9.79 -26.36 -9.03
CA ALA A 190 9.06 -26.28 -7.77
C ALA A 190 8.23 -24.99 -7.74
N TRP A 191 6.94 -25.10 -7.42
CA TRP A 191 6.00 -23.98 -7.43
C TRP A 191 5.51 -23.69 -6.02
N ARG A 192 5.23 -22.42 -5.74
CA ARG A 192 4.74 -21.93 -4.44
C ARG A 192 3.68 -20.86 -4.62
N VAL A 193 2.92 -20.60 -3.56
CA VAL A 193 2.10 -19.38 -3.46
C VAL A 193 3.05 -18.17 -3.42
N PRO A 194 2.76 -17.06 -4.13
CA PRO A 194 3.56 -15.85 -4.05
C PRO A 194 3.46 -15.22 -2.65
N ARG A 195 4.53 -14.56 -2.22
CA ARG A 195 4.52 -13.68 -1.04
C ARG A 195 3.62 -12.49 -1.29
N LEU A 196 3.22 -11.79 -0.24
CA LEU A 196 2.30 -10.67 -0.34
C LEU A 196 2.90 -9.54 -1.20
N GLU A 197 4.18 -9.24 -1.00
CA GLU A 197 4.91 -8.24 -1.78
C GLU A 197 5.06 -8.61 -3.26
N GLU A 198 5.21 -9.90 -3.57
CA GLU A 198 5.32 -10.40 -4.95
C GLU A 198 3.97 -10.29 -5.67
N LEU A 199 2.90 -10.71 -5.01
CA LEU A 199 1.54 -10.65 -5.54
C LEU A 199 1.00 -9.21 -5.64
N TYR A 200 1.40 -8.34 -4.72
CA TYR A 200 1.10 -6.92 -4.80
C TYR A 200 1.99 -6.20 -5.82
N GLY A 201 3.22 -6.68 -6.06
CA GLY A 201 4.16 -6.12 -7.04
C GLY A 201 3.66 -6.18 -8.49
N ILE A 202 2.78 -7.13 -8.81
CA ILE A 202 2.13 -7.22 -10.13
C ILE A 202 0.85 -6.37 -10.25
N VAL A 203 0.43 -5.67 -9.18
CA VAL A 203 -0.69 -4.73 -9.26
C VAL A 203 -0.31 -3.56 -10.17
N ASP A 204 -1.23 -3.24 -11.08
CA ASP A 204 -1.11 -2.09 -11.95
C ASP A 204 -2.32 -1.18 -11.87
N TYR A 205 -2.10 0.00 -11.26
CA TYR A 205 -3.08 1.08 -11.16
C TYR A 205 -3.30 1.87 -12.45
N GLU A 206 -2.58 1.57 -13.54
CA GLU A 206 -2.96 2.01 -14.90
C GLU A 206 -4.05 1.09 -15.51
N HIS A 207 -4.33 -0.06 -14.88
CA HIS A 207 -5.36 -1.02 -15.25
C HIS A 207 -6.45 -1.14 -14.17
N PHE A 208 -7.68 -1.51 -14.55
CA PHE A 208 -8.79 -1.70 -13.61
C PHE A 208 -9.69 -2.87 -14.06
N ARG A 209 -10.20 -3.65 -13.11
CA ARG A 209 -11.09 -4.79 -13.35
C ARG A 209 -10.63 -5.76 -14.47
N PRO A 210 -9.39 -6.33 -14.40
CA PRO A 210 -8.52 -6.34 -13.24
C PRO A 210 -7.39 -5.29 -13.27
N SER A 211 -6.83 -4.96 -12.11
CA SER A 211 -5.70 -4.05 -11.92
C SER A 211 -4.35 -4.76 -12.14
N VAL A 212 -4.14 -5.29 -13.35
CA VAL A 212 -2.93 -5.99 -13.80
C VAL A 212 -2.89 -5.97 -15.33
N ASP A 213 -1.69 -5.99 -15.92
CA ASP A 213 -1.52 -6.11 -17.37
C ASP A 213 -1.86 -7.53 -17.86
N MET A 214 -3.11 -7.73 -18.25
CA MET A 214 -3.63 -9.00 -18.77
C MET A 214 -2.92 -9.52 -20.02
N ARG A 215 -2.14 -8.69 -20.75
CA ARG A 215 -1.36 -9.16 -21.91
C ARG A 215 -0.28 -10.16 -21.49
N TYR A 216 0.22 -10.02 -20.27
CA TYR A 216 1.18 -10.95 -19.67
C TYR A 216 0.44 -11.95 -18.77
N PHE A 217 -0.31 -11.45 -17.79
CA PHE A 217 -0.87 -12.31 -16.73
C PHE A 217 -2.10 -13.13 -17.16
N GLY A 218 -2.64 -12.91 -18.36
CA GLY A 218 -3.79 -13.63 -18.89
C GLY A 218 -5.11 -13.23 -18.23
N ALA A 219 -6.12 -14.11 -18.33
CA ALA A 219 -7.50 -13.84 -17.89
C ALA A 219 -7.69 -13.94 -16.36
N MET A 220 -6.95 -13.13 -15.59
CA MET A 220 -7.15 -12.97 -14.15
C MET A 220 -8.53 -12.37 -13.84
N MET A 221 -9.16 -12.86 -12.77
CA MET A 221 -10.43 -12.35 -12.29
C MET A 221 -10.22 -11.07 -11.46
N HIS A 222 -11.18 -10.15 -11.47
CA HIS A 222 -11.15 -8.92 -10.68
C HIS A 222 -11.51 -9.16 -9.19
N ARG A 223 -10.83 -10.13 -8.57
CA ARG A 223 -11.15 -10.72 -7.26
C ARG A 223 -9.92 -10.85 -6.36
N TYR A 224 -10.09 -11.39 -5.16
CA TYR A 224 -9.01 -11.68 -4.22
C TYR A 224 -8.21 -12.92 -4.61
N TYR A 225 -6.89 -12.80 -4.56
CA TYR A 225 -5.94 -13.90 -4.75
C TYR A 225 -5.13 -14.10 -3.46
N TRP A 226 -4.90 -15.35 -3.07
CA TRP A 226 -4.08 -15.70 -1.90
C TRP A 226 -2.61 -15.35 -2.09
N SER A 227 -2.01 -14.79 -1.05
CA SER A 227 -0.56 -14.80 -0.83
C SER A 227 -0.19 -15.89 0.19
N SER A 228 1.11 -16.20 0.30
CA SER A 228 1.64 -17.18 1.27
C SER A 228 1.68 -16.67 2.71
N GLU A 229 1.32 -15.42 2.97
CA GLU A 229 1.50 -14.75 4.26
C GLU A 229 0.22 -14.76 5.10
N SER A 230 0.36 -14.73 6.41
CA SER A 230 -0.75 -14.73 7.37
C SER A 230 -0.63 -13.55 8.34
N LEU A 231 -1.76 -12.91 8.65
CA LEU A 231 -1.84 -11.93 9.74
C LEU A 231 -1.97 -12.64 11.09
N SER A 232 -2.71 -13.74 11.13
CA SER A 232 -3.01 -14.49 12.35
C SER A 232 -3.10 -16.00 12.07
N SER A 233 -3.37 -16.81 13.10
CA SER A 233 -3.66 -18.24 12.91
C SER A 233 -4.93 -18.48 12.09
N ALA A 234 -5.87 -17.53 12.08
CA ALA A 234 -7.16 -17.63 11.41
C ALA A 234 -7.25 -16.86 10.08
N GLU A 235 -6.32 -15.95 9.79
CA GLU A 235 -6.40 -15.03 8.65
C GLU A 235 -5.15 -15.04 7.78
N GLY A 236 -5.37 -15.21 6.47
CA GLY A 236 -4.36 -15.08 5.42
C GLY A 236 -4.45 -13.73 4.71
N TYR A 237 -3.35 -13.27 4.12
CA TYR A 237 -3.33 -12.06 3.29
C TYR A 237 -3.73 -12.36 1.84
N VAL A 238 -4.53 -11.46 1.26
CA VAL A 238 -4.98 -11.49 -0.13
C VAL A 238 -4.71 -10.17 -0.85
N VAL A 239 -4.50 -10.25 -2.16
CA VAL A 239 -4.45 -9.08 -3.06
C VAL A 239 -5.71 -9.04 -3.91
N GLY A 240 -6.41 -7.91 -3.88
CA GLY A 240 -7.67 -7.69 -4.59
C GLY A 240 -7.46 -7.02 -5.94
N PHE A 241 -7.52 -7.79 -7.02
CA PHE A 241 -7.29 -7.30 -8.39
C PHE A 241 -8.47 -6.52 -8.98
N LYS A 242 -9.49 -6.15 -8.20
CA LYS A 242 -10.55 -5.28 -8.72
C LYS A 242 -10.03 -3.87 -9.02
N LEU A 243 -9.31 -3.32 -8.05
CA LEU A 243 -8.76 -1.97 -8.03
C LEU A 243 -7.40 -1.92 -7.29
N GLY A 244 -6.70 -3.04 -7.10
CA GLY A 244 -5.41 -3.06 -6.41
C GLY A 244 -5.52 -2.79 -4.91
N SER A 245 -6.24 -3.64 -4.19
CA SER A 245 -6.31 -3.63 -2.72
C SER A 245 -5.46 -4.72 -2.08
N VAL A 246 -5.15 -4.56 -0.79
CA VAL A 246 -4.56 -5.59 0.07
C VAL A 246 -5.45 -5.72 1.30
N ALA A 247 -5.85 -6.95 1.61
CA ALA A 247 -6.79 -7.26 2.69
C ALA A 247 -6.40 -8.58 3.37
N THR A 248 -7.08 -8.87 4.49
CA THR A 248 -7.07 -10.20 5.11
C THR A 248 -8.39 -10.91 4.92
N VAL A 249 -8.33 -12.24 4.83
CA VAL A 249 -9.49 -13.13 4.68
C VAL A 249 -9.31 -14.34 5.60
N ASN A 250 -10.40 -14.83 6.19
CA ASN A 250 -10.37 -16.02 7.03
C ASN A 250 -9.88 -17.23 6.21
N LYS A 251 -8.97 -18.04 6.74
CA LYS A 251 -8.33 -19.15 6.02
C LYS A 251 -9.28 -20.24 5.55
N GLY A 252 -10.46 -20.37 6.17
CA GLY A 252 -11.52 -21.28 5.76
C GLY A 252 -12.40 -20.78 4.61
N GLU A 253 -12.34 -19.48 4.28
CA GLU A 253 -12.97 -18.93 3.08
C GLU A 253 -12.15 -19.27 1.83
N THR A 254 -12.75 -19.11 0.64
CA THR A 254 -12.08 -19.44 -0.63
C THR A 254 -11.72 -18.20 -1.46
N ALA A 255 -10.48 -18.15 -1.95
CA ALA A 255 -9.98 -17.11 -2.84
C ALA A 255 -9.26 -17.71 -4.05
N TYR A 256 -8.96 -16.89 -5.06
CA TYR A 256 -8.26 -17.33 -6.27
C TYR A 256 -6.77 -17.55 -6.01
N LEU A 257 -6.09 -18.19 -6.96
CA LEU A 257 -4.68 -18.57 -6.82
C LEU A 257 -3.84 -18.18 -8.05
N ARG A 258 -2.60 -17.78 -7.79
CA ARG A 258 -1.48 -17.78 -8.73
C ARG A 258 -0.36 -18.56 -8.06
N CYS A 259 0.41 -19.30 -8.84
CA CYS A 259 1.64 -19.92 -8.36
C CYS A 259 2.84 -19.24 -9.03
N VAL A 260 3.96 -19.16 -8.31
CA VAL A 260 5.24 -18.64 -8.80
C VAL A 260 6.35 -19.68 -8.60
N SER A 261 7.43 -19.52 -9.33
CA SER A 261 8.64 -20.33 -9.25
C SER A 261 9.88 -19.44 -9.49
N GLU A 262 11.03 -19.85 -8.98
CA GLU A 262 12.35 -19.17 -9.13
C GLU A 262 13.07 -19.69 -10.39
#